data_AF-A0A7C6UQA7-F1
#
_entry.id   AF-A0A7C6UQA7-F1
#
_cell.length_a   1.000
_cell.length_b   1.000
_cell.length_c   1.000
_cell.angle_alpha   90.00
_cell.angle_beta   90.00
_cell.angle_gamma   90.00
#
_symmetry.space_group_name_H-M   'P 1'
#
loop_
_entity.id
_entity.type
_entity.pdbx_description
1 polymer ?
#
loop_
_entity_poly.entity_id
_entity_poly.type
_entity_poly.pdbx_seq_one_letter_code
_entity_poly.pdbx_strand_id
1 'polypeptide(L)'
;SDSAGRTNELARRGAAEIDRSIRSMTEINEVVTELAQSIRDLGRQSEEIGQIVTLITGIAEQTDLLALNAAIEAARVGEEGRGFAVVAEEVRSLAEQSGRAADEITQLIEGIRESAQNSVGRTALGAEKVKEGMEIASASGEMFSGITQIIEELVREIAEVAGASQQLAAGAEEMSATTEEQSATAQEMAASAVEVANAAVAVDGQLNRLRL
;
A
#
# COMPACT_ATOMS: atom_id res chain seq x y z
N SER A 1 -9.37 -30.28 -6.01
CA SER A 1 -7.97 -29.85 -5.82
C SER A 1 -7.54 -28.71 -6.73
N ASP A 2 -7.89 -28.72 -8.02
CA ASP A 2 -7.43 -27.70 -8.98
C ASP A 2 -7.83 -26.26 -8.60
N SER A 3 -9.10 -26.04 -8.24
CA SER A 3 -9.58 -24.72 -7.82
C SER A 3 -8.91 -24.21 -6.53
N ALA A 4 -8.70 -25.08 -5.54
CA ALA A 4 -8.04 -24.69 -4.29
C ALA A 4 -6.56 -24.32 -4.51
N GLY A 5 -5.85 -25.11 -5.33
CA GLY A 5 -4.47 -24.80 -5.72
C GLY A 5 -4.38 -23.46 -6.45
N ARG A 6 -5.28 -23.22 -7.41
CA ARG A 6 -5.34 -21.96 -8.16
C ARG A 6 -5.69 -20.76 -7.28
N THR A 7 -6.62 -20.88 -6.34
CA THR A 7 -6.95 -19.79 -5.41
C THR A 7 -5.79 -19.52 -4.45
N ASN A 8 -5.09 -20.55 -3.96
CA ASN A 8 -3.89 -20.34 -3.13
C ASN A 8 -2.77 -19.65 -3.90
N GLU A 9 -2.56 -20.03 -5.17
CA GLU A 9 -1.60 -19.35 -6.04
C GLU A 9 -1.96 -17.87 -6.25
N LEU A 10 -3.23 -17.56 -6.50
CA LEU A 10 -3.71 -16.18 -6.63
C LEU A 10 -3.51 -15.39 -5.33
N ALA A 11 -3.79 -15.99 -4.17
CA ALA A 11 -3.58 -15.35 -2.88
C ALA A 11 -2.09 -15.05 -2.61
N ARG A 12 -1.20 -16.02 -2.90
CA ARG A 12 0.25 -15.83 -2.79
C ARG A 12 0.78 -14.76 -3.74
N ARG A 13 0.29 -14.72 -4.98
CA ARG A 13 0.62 -13.65 -5.93
C ARG A 13 0.12 -12.30 -5.42
N GLY A 14 -1.10 -12.25 -4.88
CA GLY A 14 -1.67 -11.04 -4.27
C GLY A 14 -0.80 -10.50 -3.13
N ALA A 15 -0.39 -11.37 -2.20
CA ALA A 15 0.54 -11.01 -1.13
C ALA A 15 1.88 -10.45 -1.66
N ALA A 16 2.46 -11.10 -2.68
CA ALA A 16 3.71 -10.65 -3.28
C ALA A 16 3.60 -9.28 -3.98
N GLU A 17 2.47 -8.99 -4.63
CA GLU A 17 2.22 -7.67 -5.24
C GLU A 17 1.97 -6.58 -4.18
N ILE A 18 1.37 -6.93 -3.05
CA ILE A 18 1.26 -6.04 -1.89
C ILE A 18 2.65 -5.73 -1.31
N ASP A 19 3.51 -6.73 -1.10
CA ASP A 19 4.88 -6.52 -0.63
C ASP A 19 5.69 -5.64 -1.60
N ARG A 20 5.44 -5.76 -2.91
CA ARG A 20 6.03 -4.84 -3.89
C ARG A 20 5.50 -3.43 -3.72
N SER A 21 4.19 -3.27 -3.51
CA SER A 21 3.56 -1.96 -3.29
C SER A 21 4.08 -1.27 -2.02
N ILE A 22 4.28 -2.01 -0.93
CA ILE A 22 4.86 -1.48 0.32
C ILE A 22 6.28 -0.98 0.09
N ARG A 23 7.12 -1.75 -0.63
CA ARG A 23 8.48 -1.31 -0.99
C ARG A 23 8.48 -0.05 -1.84
N SER A 24 7.64 0.02 -2.87
CA SER A 24 7.50 1.23 -3.69
C SER A 24 7.02 2.43 -2.87
N MET A 25 6.09 2.24 -1.93
CA MET A 25 5.67 3.34 -1.03
C MET A 25 6.79 3.79 -0.11
N THR A 26 7.67 2.89 0.33
CA THR A 26 8.86 3.23 1.12
C THR A 26 9.82 4.09 0.31
N GLU A 27 10.12 3.70 -0.93
CA GLU A 27 10.95 4.50 -1.85
C GLU A 27 10.33 5.88 -2.13
N ILE A 28 9.00 5.94 -2.33
CA ILE A 28 8.30 7.22 -2.50
C ILE A 28 8.43 8.09 -1.23
N ASN A 29 8.35 7.50 -0.04
CA ASN A 29 8.51 8.24 1.22
C ASN A 29 9.91 8.87 1.35
N GLU A 30 10.95 8.13 0.96
CA GLU A 30 12.33 8.62 0.91
C GLU A 30 12.45 9.81 -0.05
N VAL A 31 11.95 9.67 -1.29
CA VAL A 31 11.96 10.74 -2.29
C VAL A 31 11.20 11.98 -1.82
N VAL A 32 10.03 11.81 -1.18
CA VAL A 32 9.26 12.93 -0.61
C VAL A 32 10.03 13.64 0.50
N THR A 33 10.76 12.88 1.34
CA THR A 33 11.57 13.43 2.42
C THR A 33 12.76 14.22 1.88
N GLU A 34 13.46 13.70 0.87
CA GLU A 34 14.56 14.39 0.17
C GLU A 34 14.06 15.65 -0.55
N LEU A 35 12.89 15.59 -1.17
CA LEU A 35 12.26 16.75 -1.81
C LEU A 35 11.93 17.83 -0.78
N ALA A 36 11.37 17.46 0.37
CA ALA A 36 11.08 18.39 1.46
C ALA A 36 12.35 19.07 2.00
N GLN A 37 13.48 18.35 2.04
CA GLN A 37 14.78 18.90 2.40
C GLN A 37 15.29 19.89 1.35
N SER A 38 15.25 19.51 0.08
CA SER A 38 15.71 20.36 -1.04
C SER A 38 14.92 21.67 -1.13
N ILE A 39 13.61 21.64 -0.89
CA ILE A 39 12.77 22.84 -0.85
C ILE A 39 13.10 23.73 0.36
N ARG A 40 13.42 23.13 1.52
CA ARG A 40 13.88 23.90 2.69
C ARG A 40 15.21 24.61 2.40
N ASP A 41 16.13 23.94 1.73
CA ASP A 41 17.40 24.54 1.31
C ASP A 41 17.19 25.69 0.30
N LEU A 42 16.24 25.54 -0.65
CA LEU A 42 15.85 26.64 -1.56
C LEU A 42 15.30 27.85 -0.80
N GLY A 43 14.49 27.62 0.24
CA GLY A 43 13.98 28.69 1.10
C GLY A 43 15.10 29.46 1.82
N ARG A 44 16.10 28.74 2.34
CA ARG A 44 17.28 29.34 2.98
C ARG A 44 18.15 30.12 1.99
N GLN A 45 18.41 29.57 0.81
CA GLN A 45 19.15 30.26 -0.25
C GLN A 45 18.44 31.54 -0.69
N SER A 46 17.11 31.51 -0.76
CA SER A 46 16.30 32.68 -1.09
C SER A 46 16.41 33.77 0.00
N GLU A 47 16.48 33.38 1.27
CA GLU A 47 16.73 34.32 2.38
C GLU A 47 18.13 34.95 2.31
N GLU A 48 19.16 34.17 2.00
CA GLU A 48 20.52 34.67 1.77
C GLU A 48 20.56 35.68 0.60
N ILE A 49 19.86 35.40 -0.50
CA ILE A 49 19.74 36.34 -1.63
C ILE A 49 19.01 37.61 -1.20
N GLY A 50 17.93 37.51 -0.42
CA GLY A 50 17.21 38.67 0.10
C GLY A 50 18.09 39.62 0.92
N GLN A 51 19.02 39.08 1.70
CA GLN A 51 20.00 39.90 2.44
C GLN A 51 20.96 40.65 1.51
N ILE A 52 21.42 40.00 0.43
CA ILE A 52 22.28 40.63 -0.58
C ILE A 52 21.52 41.75 -1.31
N VAL A 53 20.27 41.51 -1.68
CA VAL A 53 19.42 42.50 -2.36
C VAL A 53 19.18 43.71 -1.46
N THR A 54 18.91 43.49 -0.16
CA THR A 54 18.78 44.57 0.83
C THR A 54 20.05 45.44 0.90
N LEU A 55 21.23 44.81 0.86
CA LEU A 55 22.50 45.53 0.82
C LEU A 55 22.64 46.36 -0.48
N ILE A 56 22.25 45.80 -1.63
CA ILE A 56 22.27 46.51 -2.92
C ILE A 56 21.35 47.72 -2.90
N THR A 57 20.13 47.59 -2.36
CA THR A 57 19.20 48.72 -2.18
C THR A 57 19.85 49.82 -1.34
N GLY A 58 20.48 49.47 -0.21
CA GLY A 58 21.21 50.45 0.61
C GLY A 58 22.40 51.11 -0.11
N ILE A 59 23.14 50.37 -0.94
CA ILE A 59 24.22 50.95 -1.77
C ILE A 59 23.65 51.91 -2.81
N ALA A 60 22.53 51.57 -3.44
CA ALA A 60 21.86 52.42 -4.41
C ALA A 60 21.39 53.73 -3.76
N GLU A 61 20.73 53.67 -2.60
CA GLU A 61 20.31 54.85 -1.84
C GLU A 61 21.50 55.73 -1.42
N GLN A 62 22.59 55.13 -0.96
CA GLN A 62 23.79 55.89 -0.59
C GLN A 62 24.45 56.54 -1.81
N THR A 63 24.46 55.85 -2.95
CA THR A 63 25.01 56.37 -4.21
C THR A 63 24.15 57.51 -4.75
N ASP A 64 22.83 57.40 -4.67
CA ASP A 64 21.88 58.45 -5.03
C ASP A 64 22.13 59.73 -4.20
N LEU A 65 22.29 59.58 -2.89
CA LEU A 65 22.55 60.68 -1.97
C LEU A 65 23.94 61.34 -2.22
N LEU A 66 24.96 60.54 -2.52
CA LEU A 66 26.28 61.04 -2.93
C LEU A 66 26.23 61.82 -4.25
N ALA A 67 25.49 61.30 -5.23
CA ALA A 67 25.31 61.93 -6.54
C ALA A 67 24.53 63.24 -6.42
N LEU A 68 23.50 63.29 -5.58
CA LEU A 68 22.75 64.51 -5.27
C LEU A 68 23.66 65.59 -4.65
N ASN A 69 24.49 65.22 -3.67
CA ASN A 69 25.44 66.15 -3.06
C ASN A 69 26.46 66.67 -4.08
N ALA A 70 26.95 65.80 -4.98
CA ALA A 70 27.86 66.18 -6.05
C ALA A 70 27.20 67.15 -7.05
N ALA A 71 25.93 66.92 -7.42
CA ALA A 71 25.17 67.81 -8.29
C ALA A 71 24.96 69.20 -7.66
N ILE A 72 24.66 69.25 -6.35
CA ILE A 72 24.52 70.50 -5.59
C ILE A 72 25.85 71.28 -5.58
N GLU A 73 26.97 70.61 -5.28
CA GLU A 73 28.26 71.30 -5.24
C GLU A 73 28.72 71.71 -6.64
N ALA A 74 28.46 70.92 -7.68
CA ALA A 74 28.72 71.30 -9.07
C ALA A 74 27.94 72.56 -9.49
N ALA A 75 26.68 72.70 -9.07
CA ALA A 75 25.88 73.91 -9.30
C ALA A 75 26.45 75.14 -8.57
N ARG A 76 27.10 74.94 -7.42
CA ARG A 76 27.71 76.01 -6.62
C ARG A 76 28.99 76.58 -7.23
N VAL A 77 29.78 75.77 -7.95
CA VAL A 77 31.03 76.21 -8.61
C VAL A 77 30.77 76.92 -9.96
N GLY A 78 29.52 76.93 -10.45
CA GLY A 78 29.12 77.70 -11.63
C GLY A 78 29.56 77.07 -12.96
N GLU A 79 30.11 77.87 -13.89
CA GLU A 79 30.47 77.43 -15.25
C GLU A 79 31.50 76.27 -15.27
N GLU A 80 32.47 76.28 -14.36
CA GLU A 80 33.52 75.24 -14.22
C GLU A 80 32.94 73.88 -13.78
N GLY A 81 31.77 73.87 -13.12
CA GLY A 81 31.12 72.68 -12.59
C GLY A 81 30.19 71.96 -13.57
N ARG A 82 29.90 72.53 -14.74
CA ARG A 82 28.89 71.99 -15.68
C ARG A 82 29.14 70.54 -16.09
N GLY A 83 30.39 70.16 -16.37
CA GLY A 83 30.74 68.79 -16.75
C GLY A 83 30.50 67.80 -15.59
N PHE A 84 30.85 68.20 -14.36
CA PHE A 84 30.61 67.41 -13.16
C PHE A 84 29.12 67.26 -12.83
N ALA A 85 28.31 68.30 -13.06
CA ALA A 85 26.87 68.25 -12.85
C ALA A 85 26.19 67.19 -13.74
N VAL A 86 26.62 67.05 -15.00
CA VAL A 86 26.08 66.03 -15.92
C VAL A 86 26.43 64.63 -15.44
N VAL A 87 27.68 64.40 -15.02
CA VAL A 87 28.10 63.10 -14.47
C VAL A 87 27.33 62.77 -13.20
N ALA A 88 27.14 63.74 -12.30
CA ALA A 88 26.39 63.55 -11.07
C ALA A 88 24.93 63.14 -11.34
N GLU A 89 24.25 63.79 -12.29
CA GLU A 89 22.87 63.41 -12.65
C GLU A 89 22.79 62.01 -13.29
N GLU A 90 23.78 61.63 -14.12
CA GLU A 90 23.82 60.27 -14.70
C GLU A 90 24.05 59.20 -13.63
N VAL A 91 24.95 59.45 -12.67
CA VAL A 91 25.17 58.54 -11.53
C VAL A 91 23.91 58.42 -10.68
N ARG A 92 23.20 59.54 -10.47
CA ARG A 92 21.92 59.55 -9.75
C ARG A 92 20.87 58.69 -10.46
N SER A 93 20.70 58.88 -11.77
CA SER A 93 19.80 58.07 -12.61
C SER A 93 20.13 56.57 -12.54
N LEU A 94 21.41 56.20 -12.57
CA LEU A 94 21.85 54.81 -12.44
C LEU A 94 21.57 54.22 -11.04
N ALA A 95 21.71 55.03 -9.99
CA ALA A 95 21.38 54.65 -8.62
C ALA A 95 19.86 54.41 -8.46
N GLU A 96 19.02 55.33 -8.95
CA GLU A 96 17.55 55.18 -8.96
C GLU A 96 17.09 53.95 -9.78
N GLN A 97 17.76 53.65 -10.91
CA GLN A 97 17.49 52.44 -11.69
C GLN A 97 17.92 51.17 -10.95
N SER A 98 19.08 51.18 -10.29
CA SER A 98 19.56 50.04 -9.50
C SER A 98 18.65 49.75 -8.30
N GLY A 99 18.17 50.79 -7.61
CA GLY A 99 17.21 50.64 -6.51
C GLY A 99 15.91 49.99 -6.96
N ARG A 100 15.32 50.46 -8.07
CA ARG A 100 14.11 49.85 -8.65
C ARG A 100 14.31 48.38 -9.04
N ALA A 101 15.45 48.05 -9.65
CA ALA A 101 15.77 46.66 -9.99
C ALA A 101 15.92 45.78 -8.74
N ALA A 102 16.53 46.30 -7.67
CA ALA A 102 16.64 45.59 -6.40
C ALA A 102 15.26 45.35 -5.75
N ASP A 103 14.33 46.31 -5.84
CA ASP A 103 12.96 46.14 -5.34
C ASP A 103 12.20 45.06 -6.12
N GLU A 104 12.33 45.02 -7.46
CA GLU A 104 11.75 43.95 -8.28
C GLU A 104 12.30 42.57 -7.91
N ILE A 105 13.62 42.46 -7.69
CA ILE A 105 14.24 41.21 -7.23
C ILE A 105 13.72 40.82 -5.84
N THR A 106 13.52 41.79 -4.94
CA THR A 106 12.98 41.53 -3.59
C THR A 106 11.60 40.87 -3.68
N GLN A 107 10.71 41.39 -4.52
CA GLN A 107 9.37 40.81 -4.71
C GLN A 107 9.44 39.38 -5.27
N LEU A 108 10.36 39.12 -6.21
CA LEU A 108 10.56 37.77 -6.75
C LEU A 108 11.05 36.79 -5.68
N ILE A 109 11.99 37.21 -4.84
CA ILE A 109 12.53 36.40 -3.74
C ILE A 109 11.47 36.10 -2.68
N GLU A 110 10.63 37.07 -2.33
CA GLU A 110 9.49 36.85 -1.44
C GLU A 110 8.52 35.80 -2.00
N GLY A 111 8.19 35.89 -3.30
CA GLY A 111 7.34 34.90 -3.97
C GLY A 111 7.95 33.50 -4.01
N ILE A 112 9.27 33.39 -4.23
CA ILE A 112 9.98 32.09 -4.17
C ILE A 112 9.91 31.53 -2.75
N ARG A 113 10.11 32.37 -1.72
CA ARG A 113 10.08 31.94 -0.32
C ARG A 113 8.70 31.44 0.10
N GLU A 114 7.64 32.15 -0.28
CA GLU A 114 6.26 31.72 -0.02
C GLU A 114 5.95 30.39 -0.72
N SER A 115 6.33 30.27 -1.99
CA SER A 115 6.16 29.03 -2.76
C SER A 115 6.91 27.86 -2.15
N ALA A 116 8.14 28.08 -1.67
CA ALA A 116 8.92 27.06 -0.98
C ALA A 116 8.24 26.61 0.33
N GLN A 117 7.76 27.54 1.15
CA GLN A 117 7.04 27.22 2.39
C GLN A 117 5.76 26.41 2.12
N ASN A 118 4.96 26.83 1.12
CA ASN A 118 3.77 26.09 0.71
C ASN A 118 4.13 24.68 0.24
N SER A 119 5.18 24.56 -0.58
CA SER A 119 5.64 23.27 -1.10
C SER A 119 6.11 22.33 0.02
N VAL A 120 6.78 22.83 1.07
CA VAL A 120 7.11 22.04 2.26
C VAL A 120 5.84 21.48 2.91
N GLY A 121 4.81 22.31 3.12
CA GLY A 121 3.53 21.86 3.66
C GLY A 121 2.87 20.76 2.81
N ARG A 122 2.90 20.92 1.48
CA ARG A 122 2.38 19.91 0.53
C ARG A 122 3.17 18.61 0.57
N THR A 123 4.50 18.68 0.70
CA THR A 123 5.33 17.47 0.84
C THR A 123 5.05 16.74 2.16
N ALA A 124 4.81 17.47 3.26
CA ALA A 124 4.45 16.87 4.54
C ALA A 124 3.11 16.11 4.44
N LEU A 125 2.10 16.71 3.81
CA LEU A 125 0.82 16.04 3.54
C LEU A 125 1.02 14.82 2.63
N GLY A 126 1.90 14.91 1.62
CA GLY A 126 2.26 13.79 0.75
C GLY A 126 2.86 12.63 1.54
N ALA A 127 3.77 12.91 2.48
CA ALA A 127 4.37 11.89 3.35
C ALA A 127 3.34 11.19 4.23
N GLU A 128 2.37 11.93 4.78
CA GLU A 128 1.25 11.37 5.55
C GLU A 128 0.39 10.43 4.68
N LYS A 129 0.09 10.83 3.44
CA LYS A 129 -0.68 9.99 2.52
C LYS A 129 0.04 8.73 2.08
N VAL A 130 1.36 8.78 1.93
CA VAL A 130 2.17 7.58 1.68
C VAL A 130 2.10 6.64 2.87
N LYS A 131 2.17 7.18 4.10
CA LYS A 131 2.04 6.37 5.33
C LYS A 131 0.68 5.68 5.44
N GLU A 132 -0.41 6.41 5.20
CA GLU A 132 -1.76 5.85 5.13
C GLU A 132 -1.85 4.73 4.07
N GLY A 133 -1.25 4.94 2.89
CA GLY A 133 -1.17 3.93 1.84
C GLY A 133 -0.40 2.67 2.25
N MET A 134 0.69 2.80 3.02
CA MET A 134 1.44 1.66 3.55
C MET A 134 0.60 0.85 4.56
N GLU A 135 -0.16 1.52 5.43
CA GLU A 135 -1.03 0.85 6.41
C GLU A 135 -2.13 0.03 5.70
N ILE A 136 -2.76 0.61 4.67
CA ILE A 136 -3.78 -0.08 3.86
C ILE A 136 -3.19 -1.27 3.10
N ALA A 137 -2.00 -1.10 2.52
CA ALA A 137 -1.30 -2.18 1.82
C ALA A 137 -0.95 -3.32 2.80
N SER A 138 -0.42 -3.00 3.99
CA SER A 138 -0.11 -3.99 5.03
C SER A 138 -1.34 -4.80 5.43
N ALA A 139 -2.46 -4.14 5.71
CA ALA A 139 -3.73 -4.83 6.02
C ALA A 139 -4.19 -5.74 4.87
N SER A 140 -3.97 -5.33 3.63
CA SER A 140 -4.26 -6.18 2.45
C SER A 140 -3.36 -7.41 2.37
N GLY A 141 -2.09 -7.27 2.76
CA GLY A 141 -1.14 -8.39 2.85
C GLY A 141 -1.57 -9.42 3.89
N GLU A 142 -2.01 -8.96 5.07
CA GLU A 142 -2.56 -9.82 6.11
C GLU A 142 -3.81 -10.57 5.64
N MET A 143 -4.71 -9.91 4.89
CA MET A 143 -5.88 -10.57 4.31
C MET A 143 -5.50 -11.69 3.33
N PHE A 144 -4.51 -11.49 2.46
CA PHE A 144 -4.04 -12.54 1.56
C PHE A 144 -3.39 -13.70 2.32
N SER A 145 -2.63 -13.43 3.38
CA SER A 145 -2.09 -14.46 4.25
C SER A 145 -3.20 -15.30 4.90
N GLY A 146 -4.25 -14.65 5.42
CA GLY A 146 -5.43 -15.32 5.95
C GLY A 146 -6.15 -16.20 4.93
N ILE A 147 -6.29 -15.73 3.68
CA ILE A 147 -6.88 -16.52 2.58
C ILE A 147 -6.07 -17.79 2.32
N THR A 148 -4.73 -17.69 2.27
CA THR A 148 -3.87 -18.86 2.09
C THR A 148 -4.06 -19.88 3.21
N GLN A 149 -4.14 -19.43 4.47
CA GLN A 149 -4.37 -20.31 5.62
C GLN A 149 -5.72 -21.03 5.55
N ILE A 150 -6.80 -20.29 5.25
CA ILE A 150 -8.15 -20.86 5.10
C ILE A 150 -8.19 -21.92 4.01
N ILE A 151 -7.50 -21.70 2.88
CA ILE A 151 -7.47 -22.67 1.79
C ILE A 151 -6.68 -23.93 2.17
N GLU A 152 -5.58 -23.79 2.89
CA GLU A 152 -4.79 -24.93 3.36
C GLU A 152 -5.59 -25.80 4.35
N GLU A 153 -6.40 -25.18 5.20
CA GLU A 153 -7.33 -25.88 6.09
C GLU A 153 -8.43 -26.59 5.30
N LEU A 154 -9.07 -25.91 4.34
CA LEU A 154 -10.10 -26.47 3.45
C LEU A 154 -9.60 -27.70 2.67
N VAL A 155 -8.36 -27.67 2.19
CA VAL A 155 -7.74 -28.81 1.50
C VAL A 155 -7.60 -30.01 2.43
N ARG A 156 -7.29 -29.78 3.70
CA ARG A 156 -7.17 -30.84 4.71
C ARG A 156 -8.53 -31.45 5.05
N GLU A 157 -9.54 -30.62 5.29
CA GLU A 157 -10.91 -31.09 5.55
C GLU A 157 -11.47 -31.92 4.40
N ILE A 158 -11.25 -31.50 3.14
CA ILE A 158 -11.67 -32.26 1.97
C ILE A 158 -10.98 -33.64 1.91
N ALA A 159 -9.70 -33.71 2.27
CA ALA A 159 -8.97 -34.98 2.32
C ALA A 159 -9.53 -35.92 3.40
N GLU A 160 -9.90 -35.38 4.57
CA GLU A 160 -10.55 -36.16 5.64
C GLU A 160 -11.92 -36.68 5.21
N VAL A 161 -12.75 -35.83 4.58
CA VAL A 161 -14.07 -36.23 4.06
C VAL A 161 -13.93 -37.31 2.98
N ALA A 162 -12.93 -37.20 2.09
CA ALA A 162 -12.66 -38.21 1.09
C ALA A 162 -12.28 -39.56 1.72
N GLY A 163 -11.43 -39.54 2.75
CA GLY A 163 -11.06 -40.74 3.51
C GLY A 163 -12.26 -41.39 4.23
N ALA A 164 -13.08 -40.60 4.90
CA ALA A 164 -14.30 -41.07 5.55
C ALA A 164 -15.30 -41.67 4.53
N SER A 165 -15.42 -41.05 3.34
CA SER A 165 -16.27 -41.56 2.26
C SER A 165 -15.78 -42.91 1.74
N GLN A 166 -14.46 -43.13 1.64
CA GLN A 166 -13.89 -44.42 1.26
C GLN A 166 -14.17 -45.49 2.32
N GLN A 167 -14.05 -45.15 3.61
CA GLN A 167 -14.38 -46.08 4.70
C GLN A 167 -15.87 -46.45 4.71
N LEU A 168 -16.75 -45.47 4.48
CA LEU A 168 -18.19 -45.72 4.36
C LEU A 168 -18.53 -46.63 3.18
N ALA A 169 -17.88 -46.43 2.03
CA ALA A 169 -18.07 -47.30 0.86
C ALA A 169 -17.66 -48.75 1.17
N ALA A 170 -16.48 -48.95 1.78
CA ALA A 170 -16.02 -50.28 2.20
C ALA A 170 -16.96 -50.93 3.22
N GLY A 171 -17.43 -50.17 4.23
CA GLY A 171 -18.39 -50.69 5.22
C GLY A 171 -19.75 -51.03 4.61
N ALA A 172 -20.20 -50.30 3.58
CA ALA A 172 -21.42 -50.62 2.84
C ALA A 172 -21.28 -51.93 2.04
N GLU A 173 -20.12 -52.17 1.42
CA GLU A 173 -19.82 -53.44 0.74
C GLU A 173 -19.82 -54.62 1.72
N GLU A 174 -19.17 -54.48 2.87
CA GLU A 174 -19.15 -55.51 3.92
C GLU A 174 -20.56 -55.80 4.47
N MET A 175 -21.37 -54.76 4.69
CA MET A 175 -22.75 -54.89 5.14
C MET A 175 -23.62 -55.59 4.09
N SER A 176 -23.41 -55.31 2.81
CA SER A 176 -24.10 -56.00 1.72
C SER A 176 -23.76 -57.50 1.73
N ALA A 177 -22.48 -57.85 1.83
CA ALA A 177 -22.04 -59.24 1.90
C ALA A 177 -22.63 -59.98 3.12
N THR A 178 -22.61 -59.33 4.29
CA THR A 178 -23.20 -59.87 5.53
C THR A 178 -24.71 -60.10 5.37
N THR A 179 -25.40 -59.19 4.68
CA THR A 179 -26.84 -59.31 4.42
C THR A 179 -27.16 -60.48 3.49
N GLU A 180 -26.31 -60.73 2.47
CA GLU A 180 -26.43 -61.90 1.59
C GLU A 180 -26.23 -63.22 2.36
N GLU A 181 -25.22 -63.29 3.23
CA GLU A 181 -24.96 -64.46 4.07
C GLU A 181 -26.12 -64.74 5.05
N GLN A 182 -26.67 -63.69 5.67
CA GLN A 182 -27.85 -63.82 6.54
C GLN A 182 -29.07 -64.34 5.77
N SER A 183 -29.29 -63.85 4.55
CA SER A 183 -30.38 -64.32 3.69
C SER A 183 -30.22 -65.82 3.37
N ALA A 184 -29.00 -66.26 3.02
CA ALA A 184 -28.71 -67.67 2.77
C ALA A 184 -28.94 -68.53 4.02
N THR A 185 -28.45 -68.08 5.18
CA THR A 185 -28.65 -68.78 6.46
C THR A 185 -30.13 -68.88 6.83
N ALA A 186 -30.91 -67.82 6.60
CA ALA A 186 -32.35 -67.82 6.84
C ALA A 186 -33.08 -68.85 5.95
N GLN A 187 -32.65 -69.01 4.70
CA GLN A 187 -33.18 -70.04 3.79
C GLN A 187 -32.84 -71.46 4.28
N GLU A 188 -31.61 -71.70 4.72
CA GLU A 188 -31.19 -73.00 5.28
C GLU A 188 -31.95 -73.36 6.56
N MET A 189 -32.16 -72.39 7.46
CA MET A 189 -32.96 -72.58 8.66
C MET A 189 -34.41 -72.93 8.33
N ALA A 190 -35.01 -72.26 7.33
CA ALA A 190 -36.36 -72.57 6.88
C ALA A 190 -36.46 -73.99 6.32
N ALA A 191 -35.49 -74.43 5.51
CA ALA A 191 -35.42 -75.79 4.99
C ALA A 191 -35.26 -76.83 6.12
N SER A 192 -34.36 -76.59 7.06
CA SER A 192 -34.14 -77.45 8.23
C SER A 192 -35.40 -77.56 9.10
N ALA A 193 -36.12 -76.46 9.30
CA ALA A 193 -37.38 -76.46 10.05
C ALA A 193 -38.45 -77.34 9.38
N VAL A 194 -38.53 -77.33 8.04
CA VAL A 194 -39.40 -78.23 7.27
C VAL A 194 -38.99 -79.69 7.46
N GLU A 195 -37.70 -80.00 7.41
CA GLU A 195 -37.20 -81.36 7.65
C GLU A 195 -37.52 -81.87 9.06
N VAL A 196 -37.29 -81.03 10.09
CA VAL A 196 -37.61 -81.35 11.49
C VAL A 196 -39.11 -81.57 11.66
N ALA A 197 -39.95 -80.73 11.06
CA ALA A 197 -41.40 -80.90 11.08
C ALA A 197 -41.82 -82.23 10.45
N ASN A 198 -41.26 -82.58 9.28
CA ASN A 198 -41.53 -83.85 8.61
C ASN A 198 -41.07 -85.05 9.45
N ALA A 199 -39.89 -84.96 10.09
CA ALA A 199 -39.39 -86.00 10.98
C ALA A 199 -40.30 -86.19 12.21
N ALA A 200 -40.78 -85.09 12.81
CA ALA A 200 -41.72 -85.14 13.93
C ALA A 200 -43.03 -85.84 13.54
N VAL A 201 -43.58 -85.53 12.36
CA VAL A 201 -44.77 -86.21 11.81
C VAL A 201 -44.50 -87.71 11.59
N ALA A 202 -43.33 -88.07 11.06
CA ALA A 202 -42.96 -89.46 10.84
C ALA A 202 -42.86 -90.25 12.17
N VAL A 203 -42.23 -89.66 13.19
CA VAL A 203 -42.12 -90.25 14.54
C VAL A 203 -43.50 -90.42 15.18
N ASP A 204 -44.38 -89.42 15.09
CA ASP A 204 -45.77 -89.53 15.59
C ASP A 204 -46.52 -90.69 14.90
N GLY A 205 -46.38 -90.82 13.58
CA GLY A 205 -46.94 -91.93 12.82
C GLY A 205 -46.42 -93.31 13.26
N GLN A 206 -45.14 -93.42 13.59
CA GLN A 206 -44.55 -94.66 14.13
C GLN A 206 -45.08 -94.98 15.54
N LEU A 207 -45.22 -93.99 16.41
CA LEU A 207 -45.77 -94.17 17.76
C LEU A 207 -47.23 -94.63 17.72
N ASN A 208 -48.04 -94.08 16.80
CA ASN A 208 -49.43 -94.50 16.61
C ASN A 208 -49.53 -95.95 16.11
N ARG A 209 -48.59 -96.41 15.28
CA ARG A 209 -48.51 -97.82 14.85
C ARG A 209 -48.17 -98.79 15.98
N LEU A 210 -47.33 -98.39 16.93
CA LEU A 210 -46.91 -99.23 18.07
C LEU A 210 -47.99 -99.34 19.16
N ARG A 211 -49.03 -98.51 19.12
CA ARG A 211 -50.17 -98.52 20.07
C ARG A 211 -51.33 -99.43 19.63
N LEU A 212 -51.25 -100.04 18.45
CA LEU A 212 -52.16 -101.07 17.93
C LEU A 212 -51.55 -102.46 18.11
#